data_AF-A0A914Z7I8-F1
#
_entry.id   AF-A0A914Z7I8-F1
#
_cell.length_a   1.000
_cell.length_b   1.000
_cell.length_c   1.000
_cell.angle_alpha   90.00
_cell.angle_beta   90.00
_cell.angle_gamma   90.00
#
_symmetry.space_group_name_H-M   'P 1'
#
loop_
_entity.id
_entity.type
_entity.pdbx_description
1 polymer ?
#
loop_
_entity_poly.entity_id
_entity_poly.type
_entity_poly.pdbx_seq_one_letter_code
_entity_poly.pdbx_strand_id
1 'polypeptide(L)'
;MVAPEFTKSFKELLDAEGFKDYRIIKRDVQKDIDRSHWRSTVRKARRHRRKISSASEFSINEYHNYDAIVDYLNKITEEYSNLTMKFDIGDTFEGRKLVGIKIGSKVRKFKPAVFIDAGIHSREWIAPASALYLINKSNRNFG
;
A
#
# COMPACT_ATOMS: atom_id res chain seq x y z
N MET A 1 7.17 -19.71 -3.42
CA MET A 1 8.47 -19.38 -2.80
C MET A 1 8.89 -20.61 -2.00
N VAL A 2 10.16 -20.99 -2.05
CA VAL A 2 10.67 -22.18 -1.35
C VAL A 2 11.72 -21.72 -0.36
N ALA A 3 11.64 -22.16 0.89
CA ALA A 3 12.63 -21.80 1.90
C ALA A 3 14.00 -22.40 1.54
N PRO A 4 15.12 -21.73 1.85
CA PRO A 4 16.47 -22.19 1.46
C PRO A 4 16.75 -23.65 1.86
N GLU A 5 16.35 -24.03 3.07
CA GLU A 5 16.51 -25.37 3.64
C GLU A 5 15.77 -26.48 2.88
N PHE A 6 14.68 -26.15 2.18
CA PHE A 6 13.89 -27.10 1.40
C PHE A 6 14.19 -27.05 -0.10
N THR A 7 15.13 -26.21 -0.54
CA THR A 7 15.38 -26.03 -1.98
C THR A 7 15.87 -27.30 -2.65
N LYS A 8 16.68 -28.11 -1.96
CA LYS A 8 17.21 -29.37 -2.50
C LYS A 8 16.10 -30.41 -2.63
N SER A 9 15.41 -30.72 -1.53
CA SER A 9 14.34 -31.72 -1.50
C SER A 9 13.18 -31.36 -2.44
N PHE A 10 12.85 -30.07 -2.56
CA PHE A 10 11.81 -29.64 -3.48
C PHE A 10 12.18 -29.84 -4.96
N LYS A 11 13.46 -29.65 -5.33
CA LYS A 11 13.91 -29.94 -6.70
C LYS A 11 13.89 -31.44 -7.00
N GLU A 12 14.37 -32.26 -6.06
CA GLU A 12 14.33 -33.72 -6.19
C GLU A 12 12.88 -34.22 -6.36
N LEU A 13 11.93 -33.63 -5.63
CA LEU A 13 10.50 -33.91 -5.80
C LEU A 13 10.00 -33.53 -7.19
N LEU A 14 10.33 -32.34 -7.69
CA LEU A 14 9.92 -31.92 -9.04
C LEU A 14 10.46 -32.87 -10.12
N ASP A 15 11.72 -33.29 -9.98
CA ASP A 15 12.36 -34.22 -10.92
C ASP A 15 11.69 -35.61 -10.87
N ALA A 16 11.36 -36.11 -9.67
CA ALA A 16 10.69 -37.39 -9.46
C ALA A 16 9.27 -37.41 -10.04
N GLU A 17 8.53 -36.31 -9.92
CA GLU A 17 7.17 -36.14 -10.45
C GLU A 17 7.16 -35.77 -11.95
N GLY A 18 8.33 -35.66 -12.59
CA GLY A 18 8.45 -35.39 -14.02
C GLY A 18 8.34 -33.92 -14.43
N PHE A 19 8.32 -32.98 -13.47
CA PHE A 19 8.36 -31.54 -13.74
C PHE A 19 9.79 -31.07 -14.05
N LYS A 20 10.25 -31.36 -15.27
CA LYS A 20 11.63 -31.05 -15.72
C LYS A 20 11.81 -29.64 -16.28
N ASP A 21 10.73 -28.98 -16.68
CA ASP A 21 10.77 -27.62 -17.23
C ASP A 21 10.37 -26.59 -16.16
N TYR A 22 11.32 -26.26 -15.28
CA TYR A 22 11.16 -25.18 -14.32
C TYR A 22 12.34 -24.20 -14.39
N ARG A 23 12.05 -22.94 -14.08
CA ARG A 23 13.07 -21.89 -14.01
C ARG A 23 13.06 -21.21 -12.65
N ILE A 24 14.25 -21.03 -12.10
CA ILE A 24 14.45 -20.19 -10.92
C ILE A 24 14.35 -18.73 -11.35
N ILE A 25 13.21 -18.10 -11.06
CA ILE A 25 12.96 -16.68 -11.37
C ILE A 25 13.85 -15.79 -10.51
N LYS A 26 13.93 -16.07 -9.19
CA LYS A 26 14.75 -15.35 -8.22
C LYS A 26 15.51 -16.33 -7.36
N ARG A 27 16.85 -16.19 -7.33
CA ARG A 27 17.74 -17.05 -6.53
C ARG A 27 17.80 -16.64 -5.07
N ASP A 28 17.63 -15.35 -4.81
CA ASP A 28 17.78 -14.75 -3.50
C ASP A 28 16.75 -13.63 -3.36
N VAL A 29 15.59 -13.99 -2.78
CA VAL A 29 14.50 -13.02 -2.54
C VAL A 29 14.88 -12.04 -1.44
N GLN A 30 15.78 -12.42 -0.52
CA GLN A 30 16.27 -11.53 0.53
C GLN A 30 17.05 -10.36 -0.08
N LYS A 31 17.90 -10.62 -1.08
CA LYS A 31 18.56 -9.55 -1.84
C LYS A 31 17.59 -8.61 -2.54
N ASP A 32 16.47 -9.10 -3.05
CA ASP A 32 15.47 -8.24 -3.66
C ASP A 32 14.73 -7.39 -2.62
N ILE A 33 14.42 -7.95 -1.44
CA ILE A 33 13.85 -7.20 -0.31
C ILE A 33 14.84 -6.16 0.23
N ASP A 34 16.12 -6.51 0.29
CA ASP A 34 17.19 -5.62 0.76
C ASP A 34 17.56 -4.54 -0.27
N ARG A 35 17.53 -4.87 -1.57
CA ARG A 35 17.75 -3.94 -2.68
C ARG A 35 16.56 -3.01 -2.86
N SER A 36 15.34 -3.53 -2.71
CA SER A 36 14.17 -2.69 -2.61
C SER A 36 14.46 -1.67 -1.52
N HIS A 37 14.18 -0.42 -1.81
CA HIS A 37 14.44 0.67 -0.87
C HIS A 37 13.76 0.46 0.49
N TRP A 38 12.99 -0.61 0.75
CA TRP A 38 12.53 -1.12 2.05
C TRP A 38 13.44 -0.76 3.23
N ARG A 39 14.75 -1.09 3.26
CA ARG A 39 15.60 -0.70 4.41
C ARG A 39 15.78 0.81 4.53
N SER A 40 15.83 1.52 3.40
CA SER A 40 15.88 2.98 3.35
C SER A 40 14.52 3.63 3.61
N THR A 41 13.39 3.01 3.23
CA THR A 41 12.01 3.43 3.45
C THR A 41 11.60 3.14 4.88
N VAL A 42 12.10 2.08 5.51
CA VAL A 42 11.93 1.79 6.95
C VAL A 42 12.86 2.66 7.79
N ARG A 43 14.11 2.90 7.36
CA ARG A 43 15.00 3.88 8.01
C ARG A 43 14.54 5.33 7.79
N LYS A 44 13.99 5.66 6.62
CA LYS A 44 13.34 6.94 6.33
C LYS A 44 11.98 7.03 6.99
N ALA A 45 11.20 5.95 7.13
CA ALA A 45 9.97 5.87 7.93
C ALA A 45 10.26 6.12 9.41
N ARG A 46 11.37 5.58 9.92
CA ARG A 46 11.90 5.92 11.25
C ARG A 46 12.30 7.40 11.38
N ARG A 47 12.75 8.06 10.29
CA ARG A 47 12.92 9.53 10.22
C ARG A 47 11.60 10.28 9.96
N HIS A 48 10.61 9.64 9.33
CA HIS A 48 9.23 10.07 9.07
C HIS A 48 8.30 9.81 10.26
N ARG A 49 8.86 9.80 11.48
CA ARG A 49 8.09 10.19 12.66
C ARG A 49 7.70 11.67 12.62
N ARG A 50 8.32 12.46 11.73
CA ARG A 50 7.82 13.78 11.37
C ARG A 50 6.57 13.62 10.50
N LYS A 51 5.43 13.95 11.10
CA LYS A 51 4.18 14.19 10.38
C LYS A 51 4.48 15.19 9.25
N ILE A 52 3.99 14.88 8.06
CA ILE A 52 4.05 15.81 6.93
C ILE A 52 3.22 17.06 7.26
N SER A 53 3.65 18.23 6.79
CA SER A 53 2.93 19.48 7.04
C SER A 53 1.76 19.66 6.06
N SER A 54 1.95 19.18 4.83
CA SER A 54 1.00 19.22 3.70
C SER A 54 0.93 17.89 2.96
N ALA A 55 -0.14 17.66 2.20
CA ALA A 55 -0.31 16.48 1.36
C ALA A 55 0.69 16.45 0.18
N SER A 56 1.23 17.61 -0.23
CA SER A 56 2.21 17.71 -1.31
C SER A 56 3.61 17.20 -0.93
N GLU A 57 3.93 17.15 0.37
CA GLU A 57 5.17 16.54 0.89
C GLU A 57 5.17 15.00 0.82
N PHE A 58 4.01 14.39 0.59
CA PHE A 58 3.88 12.94 0.53
C PHE A 58 4.37 12.39 -0.83
N SER A 59 5.37 11.49 -0.79
CA SER A 59 5.96 10.90 -1.99
C SER A 59 5.08 9.78 -2.57
N ILE A 60 4.14 10.12 -3.46
CA ILE A 60 3.20 9.15 -4.07
C ILE A 60 3.88 7.99 -4.81
N ASN A 61 5.11 8.17 -5.28
CA ASN A 61 5.85 7.17 -6.07
C ASN A 61 6.66 6.19 -5.20
N GLU A 62 6.45 6.19 -3.88
CA GLU A 62 7.12 5.30 -2.92
C GLU A 62 6.11 4.42 -2.18
N TYR A 63 6.60 3.31 -1.63
CA TYR A 63 5.81 2.48 -0.70
C TYR A 63 5.83 3.10 0.70
N HIS A 64 4.68 3.09 1.37
CA HIS A 64 4.51 3.72 2.68
C HIS A 64 3.97 2.74 3.71
N ASN A 65 4.30 2.98 4.98
CA ASN A 65 3.69 2.26 6.08
C ASN A 65 2.29 2.82 6.39
N TYR A 66 1.54 2.10 7.22
CA TYR A 66 0.19 2.47 7.62
C TYR A 66 0.12 3.90 8.21
N ASP A 67 1.03 4.26 9.13
CA ASP A 67 0.98 5.56 9.80
C ASP A 67 1.16 6.73 8.82
N ALA A 68 2.11 6.62 7.88
CA ALA A 68 2.34 7.63 6.86
C ALA A 68 1.14 7.76 5.90
N ILE A 69 0.48 6.65 5.59
CA ILE A 69 -0.76 6.65 4.79
C ILE A 69 -1.87 7.38 5.54
N VAL A 70 -2.09 7.08 6.82
CA VAL A 70 -3.12 7.75 7.64
C VAL A 70 -2.83 9.24 7.75
N ASP A 71 -1.58 9.63 7.99
CA ASP A 71 -1.17 11.04 8.04
C ASP A 71 -1.43 11.75 6.71
N TYR A 72 -1.13 11.09 5.58
CA TYR A 72 -1.47 11.61 4.25
C TYR A 72 -2.97 11.80 4.05
N LEU A 73 -3.79 10.80 4.43
CA LEU A 73 -5.25 10.90 4.35
C LEU A 73 -5.79 12.05 5.20
N ASN A 74 -5.23 12.29 6.39
CA ASN A 74 -5.58 13.46 7.20
C ASN A 74 -5.28 14.75 6.45
N LYS A 75 -4.05 14.91 5.94
CA LYS A 75 -3.63 16.14 5.25
C LYS A 75 -4.41 16.43 3.99
N ILE A 76 -4.66 15.43 3.15
CA ILE A 76 -5.43 15.66 1.94
C ILE A 76 -6.89 16.02 2.25
N THR A 77 -7.44 15.52 3.37
CA THR A 77 -8.80 15.89 3.79
C THR A 77 -8.90 17.26 4.43
N GLU A 78 -7.83 17.73 5.07
CA GLU A 78 -7.70 19.11 5.54
C GLU A 78 -7.64 20.09 4.34
N GLU A 79 -6.80 19.79 3.36
CA GLU A 79 -6.57 20.64 2.18
C GLU A 79 -7.75 20.67 1.21
N TYR A 80 -8.38 19.53 0.94
CA TYR A 80 -9.48 19.38 -0.02
C TYR A 80 -10.81 19.11 0.68
N SER A 81 -11.10 19.83 1.78
CA SER A 81 -12.26 19.60 2.64
C SER A 81 -13.62 19.80 1.97
N ASN A 82 -13.68 20.46 0.81
CA ASN A 82 -14.87 20.63 -0.02
C ASN A 82 -15.22 19.35 -0.83
N LEU A 83 -14.21 18.53 -1.15
CA LEU A 83 -14.32 17.35 -2.02
C LEU A 83 -14.07 16.04 -1.29
N THR A 84 -13.37 16.07 -0.17
CA THR A 84 -12.95 14.86 0.53
C THR A 84 -13.54 14.77 1.92
N MET A 85 -13.74 13.53 2.37
CA MET A 85 -14.19 13.23 3.72
C MET A 85 -13.54 11.92 4.15
N LYS A 86 -12.73 11.97 5.20
CA LYS A 86 -12.23 10.76 5.86
C LYS A 86 -13.35 10.16 6.71
N PHE A 87 -13.42 8.84 6.77
CA PHE A 87 -14.33 8.12 7.65
C PHE A 87 -13.66 6.87 8.22
N ASP A 88 -14.11 6.47 9.40
CA ASP A 88 -13.66 5.25 10.05
C ASP A 88 -14.68 4.13 9.76
N ILE A 89 -14.20 3.00 9.26
CA ILE A 89 -15.00 1.80 8.95
C ILE A 89 -15.13 0.92 10.18
N GLY A 90 -14.11 0.90 11.03
CA GLY A 90 -14.03 0.07 12.23
C GLY A 90 -12.60 -0.08 12.73
N ASP A 91 -12.36 -1.13 13.50
CA ASP A 91 -11.05 -1.48 14.05
C ASP A 91 -10.61 -2.86 13.54
N THR A 92 -9.31 -3.00 13.30
CA THR A 92 -8.65 -4.29 13.03
C THR A 92 -8.58 -5.13 14.30
N PHE A 93 -8.26 -6.42 14.15
CA PHE A 93 -8.03 -7.32 15.29
C PHE A 93 -6.99 -6.79 16.29
N GLU A 94 -5.93 -6.14 15.80
CA GLU A 94 -4.88 -5.56 16.66
C GLU A 94 -5.18 -4.11 17.11
N GLY A 95 -6.40 -3.61 16.90
CA GLY A 95 -6.84 -2.31 17.40
C GLY A 95 -6.40 -1.10 16.57
N ARG A 96 -5.92 -1.29 15.33
CA ARG A 96 -5.70 -0.18 14.37
C ARG A 96 -7.00 0.19 13.67
N LYS A 97 -7.22 1.48 13.42
CA LYS A 97 -8.38 1.98 12.67
C LYS A 97 -8.36 1.51 11.22
N LEU A 98 -9.52 1.13 10.70
CA LEU A 98 -9.76 0.92 9.27
C LEU A 98 -10.27 2.23 8.69
N VAL A 99 -9.40 3.00 8.05
CA VAL A 99 -9.73 4.32 7.52
C VAL A 99 -10.10 4.25 6.04
N GLY A 100 -11.13 5.01 5.66
CA GLY A 100 -11.53 5.24 4.28
C GLY A 100 -11.55 6.73 3.94
N ILE A 101 -11.47 7.04 2.66
CA ILE A 101 -11.67 8.40 2.14
C ILE A 101 -12.77 8.39 1.08
N LYS A 102 -13.73 9.28 1.23
CA LYS A 102 -14.76 9.56 0.24
C LYS A 102 -14.32 10.77 -0.56
N ILE A 103 -14.30 10.64 -1.89
CA ILE A 103 -14.01 11.74 -2.82
C ILE A 103 -15.27 12.04 -3.62
N GLY A 104 -15.73 13.28 -3.57
CA GLY A 104 -16.90 13.78 -4.27
C GLY A 104 -17.52 15.00 -3.60
N SER A 105 -18.07 15.89 -4.42
CA SER A 105 -18.79 17.09 -3.99
C SER A 105 -19.83 16.80 -2.89
N LYS A 106 -19.88 17.62 -1.85
CA LYS A 106 -20.86 17.56 -0.75
C LYS A 106 -22.28 18.00 -1.17
N VAL A 107 -22.84 17.38 -2.21
CA VAL A 107 -24.20 17.65 -2.67
C VAL A 107 -25.17 16.73 -1.94
N ARG A 108 -26.30 17.28 -1.47
CA ARG A 108 -27.32 16.61 -0.65
C ARG A 108 -28.16 15.54 -1.39
N LYS A 109 -27.78 15.17 -2.61
CA LYS A 109 -28.49 14.21 -3.47
C LYS A 109 -27.75 12.88 -3.49
N PHE A 110 -28.51 11.77 -3.53
CA PHE A 110 -27.94 10.45 -3.76
C PHE A 110 -27.18 10.42 -5.09
N LYS A 111 -25.93 9.98 -5.05
CA LYS A 111 -25.05 9.86 -6.22
C LYS A 111 -24.62 8.41 -6.35
N PRO A 112 -24.53 7.87 -7.59
CA PRO A 112 -23.84 6.62 -7.83
C PRO A 112 -22.43 6.69 -7.23
N ALA A 113 -22.03 5.62 -6.54
CA ALA A 113 -20.73 5.54 -5.88
C ALA A 113 -19.95 4.35 -6.43
N VAL A 114 -18.64 4.53 -6.58
CA VAL A 114 -17.69 3.46 -6.87
C VAL A 114 -16.93 3.21 -5.58
N PHE A 115 -16.94 1.96 -5.11
CA PHE A 115 -16.15 1.53 -3.97
C PHE A 115 -14.86 0.90 -4.47
N ILE A 116 -13.73 1.31 -3.89
CA ILE A 116 -12.40 0.79 -4.20
C ILE A 116 -11.74 0.46 -2.86
N ASP A 117 -11.39 -0.81 -2.65
CA ASP A 117 -10.51 -1.25 -1.58
C ASP A 117 -9.14 -1.64 -2.12
N ALA A 118 -8.13 -1.60 -1.26
CA ALA A 118 -6.78 -1.98 -1.59
C ALA A 118 -6.05 -2.52 -0.37
N GLY A 119 -5.21 -3.54 -0.56
CA GLY A 119 -4.38 -4.10 0.50
C GLY A 119 -5.06 -5.13 1.39
N ILE A 120 -6.15 -5.78 0.93
CA ILE A 120 -6.76 -6.92 1.64
C ILE A 120 -5.75 -8.05 1.87
N HIS A 121 -4.82 -8.25 0.93
CA HIS A 121 -3.63 -9.07 1.11
C HIS A 121 -2.41 -8.20 1.44
N SER A 122 -1.84 -8.42 2.63
CA SER A 122 -0.74 -7.60 3.17
C SER A 122 0.56 -7.62 2.36
N ARG A 123 0.75 -8.59 1.46
CA ARG A 123 1.94 -8.72 0.58
C ARG A 123 1.79 -8.04 -0.78
N GLU A 124 0.60 -7.57 -1.12
CA GLU A 124 0.30 -6.95 -2.41
C GLU A 124 0.50 -5.43 -2.35
N TRP A 125 1.71 -4.98 -2.01
CA TRP A 125 2.01 -3.58 -1.70
C TRP A 125 1.76 -2.59 -2.84
N ILE A 126 1.66 -3.08 -4.08
CA ILE A 126 1.29 -2.24 -5.22
C ILE A 126 -0.15 -1.76 -5.14
N ALA A 127 -1.08 -2.54 -4.58
CA ALA A 127 -2.49 -2.18 -4.48
C ALA A 127 -2.72 -0.90 -3.65
N PRO A 128 -2.25 -0.79 -2.38
CA PRO A 128 -2.41 0.44 -1.61
C PRO A 128 -1.67 1.63 -2.26
N ALA A 129 -0.50 1.40 -2.89
CA ALA A 129 0.21 2.46 -3.62
C ALA A 129 -0.63 3.00 -4.80
N SER A 130 -1.28 2.12 -5.57
CA SER A 130 -2.18 2.52 -6.65
C SER A 130 -3.42 3.27 -6.14
N ALA A 131 -4.01 2.85 -5.02
CA ALA A 131 -5.13 3.57 -4.41
C ALA A 131 -4.74 4.99 -3.97
N LEU A 132 -3.56 5.17 -3.37
CA LEU A 132 -3.01 6.49 -3.02
C LEU A 132 -2.79 7.37 -4.25
N TYR A 133 -2.28 6.79 -5.33
CA TYR A 133 -2.15 7.50 -6.60
C TYR A 133 -3.51 7.99 -7.13
N LEU A 134 -4.54 7.15 -7.11
CA LEU A 134 -5.90 7.52 -7.52
C LEU A 134 -6.47 8.65 -6.67
N ILE A 135 -6.26 8.61 -5.35
CA ILE A 135 -6.67 9.67 -4.42
C ILE A 135 -5.98 10.98 -4.78
N ASN A 136 -4.64 10.97 -4.92
CA ASN A 136 -3.87 12.16 -5.29
C ASN A 136 -4.30 12.74 -6.64
N LYS A 137 -4.46 11.87 -7.65
CA LYS A 137 -4.82 12.29 -9.00
C LYS A 137 -6.23 12.87 -9.07
N SER A 138 -7.17 12.30 -8.33
CA SER A 138 -8.55 12.80 -8.25
C SER A 138 -8.60 14.19 -7.62
N ASN A 139 -7.92 14.40 -6.48
CA ASN A 139 -7.96 15.70 -5.80
C ASN A 139 -7.25 16.81 -6.59
N ARG A 140 -6.15 16.51 -7.29
CA ARG A 140 -5.47 17.50 -8.15
C ARG A 140 -6.23 17.86 -9.44
N ASN A 141 -7.09 16.98 -9.92
CA ASN A 141 -7.84 17.21 -11.15
C ASN A 141 -9.19 17.91 -10.89
N PHE A 142 -9.75 17.77 -9.67
CA PHE A 142 -11.08 18.28 -9.34
C PHE A 142 -11.10 19.39 -8.28
N GLY A 143 -10.00 19.58 -7.53
CA GLY A 143 -9.82 20.68 -6.57
C GLY A 143 -9.09 21.85 -7.20
#